data_AF-A0A0D6EAS9-F1
#
_entry.id   AF-A0A0D6EAS9-F1
#
_cell.length_a   1.000
_cell.length_b   1.000
_cell.length_c   1.000
_cell.angle_alpha   90.00
_cell.angle_beta   90.00
_cell.angle_gamma   90.00
#
_symmetry.space_group_name_H-M   'P 1'
#
loop_
_entity.id
_entity.type
_entity.pdbx_description
1 polymer ?
#
loop_
_entity_poly.entity_id
_entity_poly.type
_entity_poly.pdbx_seq_one_letter_code
_entity_poly.pdbx_strand_id
1 'polypeptide(L)'
;MLIDAMEASKIRYVVFLGPEEFRLLAPIERRLMSSLYGSLCPPLPIRQFAAVLERARLLVTPDSGPMHLAAALDVATISLVRQKKSLAFVPREAYDTILWRPEISTVIEAIRANLDGQNSTAPVQSASATNQLTQWVTPPPSADPLYSSY
;
A
#
# COMPACT_ATOMS: atom_id res chain seq x y z
N MET A 1 12.53 -6.92 18.32
CA MET A 1 11.39 -7.04 17.37
C MET A 1 11.59 -6.04 16.23
N LEU A 2 10.88 -6.16 15.10
CA LEU A 2 11.00 -5.19 14.00
C LEU A 2 10.67 -3.75 14.45
N ILE A 3 9.65 -3.59 15.29
CA ILE A 3 9.25 -2.32 15.91
C ILE A 3 10.45 -1.61 16.57
N ASP A 4 11.27 -2.33 17.33
CA ASP A 4 12.45 -1.75 17.99
C ASP A 4 13.48 -1.22 16.99
N ALA A 5 13.68 -1.96 15.90
CA ALA A 5 14.64 -1.59 14.86
C ALA A 5 14.13 -0.39 14.03
N MET A 6 12.81 -0.28 13.83
CA MET A 6 12.18 0.88 13.19
C MET A 6 12.36 2.15 14.04
N GLU A 7 12.12 2.05 15.35
CA GLU A 7 12.36 3.13 16.32
C GLU A 7 13.82 3.57 16.35
N ALA A 8 14.75 2.62 16.47
CA ALA A 8 16.19 2.91 16.47
C ALA A 8 16.65 3.56 15.16
N SER A 9 15.99 3.22 14.04
CA SER A 9 16.24 3.80 12.72
C SER A 9 15.51 5.11 12.47
N LYS A 10 14.66 5.59 13.42
CA LYS A 10 13.86 6.80 13.28
C LYS A 10 12.92 6.79 12.06
N ILE A 11 12.49 5.61 11.63
CA ILE A 11 11.58 5.44 10.50
C ILE A 11 10.16 5.53 11.06
N ARG A 12 9.31 6.37 10.44
CA ARG A 12 7.90 6.45 10.84
C ARG A 12 7.12 5.25 10.32
N TYR A 13 6.27 4.67 11.16
CA TYR A 13 5.47 3.51 10.79
C TYR A 13 4.11 3.49 11.49
N VAL A 14 3.19 2.73 10.91
CA VAL A 14 1.89 2.43 11.49
C VAL A 14 1.77 0.92 11.55
N VAL A 15 1.39 0.38 12.70
CA VAL A 15 1.10 -1.04 12.87
C VAL A 15 -0.39 -1.28 12.65
N PHE A 16 -0.72 -2.24 11.80
CA PHE A 16 -2.09 -2.73 11.62
C PHE A 16 -2.23 -4.10 12.26
N LEU A 17 -3.40 -4.35 12.86
CA LEU A 17 -3.78 -5.65 13.40
C LEU A 17 -5.17 -6.02 12.87
N GLY A 18 -5.27 -7.21 12.29
CA GLY A 18 -6.51 -7.82 11.91
C GLY A 18 -7.20 -8.53 13.08
N PRO A 19 -8.44 -8.98 12.88
CA PRO A 19 -9.22 -9.68 13.92
C PRO A 19 -8.53 -10.93 14.47
N GLU A 20 -7.80 -11.65 13.62
CA GLU A 20 -7.08 -12.88 13.97
C GLU A 20 -5.87 -12.61 14.87
N GLU A 21 -5.31 -11.39 14.84
CA GLU A 21 -4.17 -10.98 15.65
C GLU A 21 -4.55 -10.25 16.94
N PHE A 22 -5.82 -10.30 17.36
CA PHE A 22 -6.31 -9.58 18.55
C PHE A 22 -5.48 -9.85 19.82
N ARG A 23 -4.93 -11.07 19.97
CA ARG A 23 -4.06 -11.44 21.09
C ARG A 23 -2.75 -10.62 21.16
N LEU A 24 -2.33 -10.03 20.04
CA LEU A 24 -1.14 -9.20 19.94
C LEU A 24 -1.42 -7.72 20.24
N LEU A 25 -2.67 -7.31 20.39
CA LEU A 25 -3.04 -5.90 20.60
C LEU A 25 -2.41 -5.34 21.87
N ALA A 26 -2.66 -5.95 23.03
CA ALA A 26 -2.13 -5.49 24.30
C ALA A 26 -0.57 -5.41 24.36
N PRO A 27 0.19 -6.42 23.92
CA PRO A 27 1.65 -6.31 23.94
C PRO A 27 2.19 -5.27 22.93
N ILE A 28 1.57 -5.13 21.75
CA ILE A 28 1.99 -4.12 20.76
C ILE A 28 1.66 -2.71 21.26
N GLU A 29 0.45 -2.50 21.77
CA GLU A 29 0.03 -1.22 22.33
C GLU A 29 0.96 -0.78 23.45
N ARG A 30 1.25 -1.67 24.41
CA ARG A 30 2.20 -1.40 25.49
C ARG A 30 3.58 -1.04 24.96
N ARG A 31 4.06 -1.73 23.92
CA ARG A 31 5.35 -1.42 23.31
C ARG A 31 5.34 -0.05 22.63
N LEU A 32 4.21 0.36 22.06
CA LEU A 32 4.09 1.63 21.33
C LEU A 32 3.79 2.83 22.24
N MET A 33 3.44 2.64 23.52
CA MET A 33 3.23 3.75 24.46
C MET A 33 4.45 4.69 24.60
N SER A 34 5.66 4.17 24.40
CA SER A 34 6.92 4.95 24.43
C SER A 34 7.53 5.20 23.05
N SER A 35 6.82 4.85 21.97
CA SER A 35 7.28 4.98 20.59
C SER A 35 7.21 6.44 20.13
N LEU A 36 8.28 6.92 19.52
CA LEU A 36 8.33 8.29 18.97
C LEU A 36 7.98 8.33 17.48
N TYR A 37 8.15 7.20 16.78
CA TYR A 37 7.99 7.12 15.32
C TYR A 37 6.87 6.19 14.88
N GLY A 38 6.39 5.34 15.78
CA GLY A 38 5.34 4.36 15.54
C GLY A 38 4.00 4.74 16.16
N SER A 39 2.93 4.30 15.53
CA SER A 39 1.59 4.29 16.12
C SER A 39 0.85 3.00 15.81
N LEU A 40 -0.14 2.66 16.65
CA LEU A 40 -1.06 1.57 16.40
C LEU A 40 -2.28 2.12 15.69
N CYS A 41 -2.63 1.56 14.54
CA CYS A 41 -3.92 1.80 13.92
C CYS A 41 -4.96 0.90 14.62
N PRO A 42 -6.08 1.46 15.12
CA PRO A 42 -7.17 0.64 15.65
C PRO A 42 -7.73 -0.26 14.53
N PRO A 43 -8.37 -1.39 14.85
CA PRO A 43 -9.01 -2.24 13.84
C PRO A 43 -10.02 -1.45 13.01
N LEU A 44 -9.90 -1.54 11.67
CA LEU A 44 -10.74 -0.82 10.72
C LEU A 44 -11.59 -1.78 9.89
N PRO A 45 -12.83 -1.41 9.53
CA PRO A 45 -13.55 -2.07 8.45
C PRO A 45 -12.74 -2.08 7.16
N ILE A 46 -12.87 -3.15 6.36
CA ILE A 46 -12.01 -3.40 5.18
C ILE A 46 -11.90 -2.20 4.21
N ARG A 47 -13.00 -1.47 3.98
CA ARG A 47 -13.00 -0.28 3.10
C ARG A 47 -12.19 0.88 3.67
N GLN A 48 -12.26 1.09 4.97
CA GLN A 48 -11.47 2.12 5.65
C GLN A 48 -10.00 1.72 5.72
N PHE A 49 -9.73 0.44 5.98
CA PHE A 49 -8.37 -0.09 5.92
C PHE A 49 -7.75 0.13 4.53
N ALA A 50 -8.48 -0.19 3.45
CA ALA A 50 -8.04 0.08 2.08
C ALA A 50 -7.70 1.55 1.84
N ALA A 51 -8.56 2.48 2.29
CA ALA A 51 -8.33 3.91 2.15
C ALA A 51 -7.11 4.42 2.93
N VAL A 52 -6.82 3.84 4.10
CA VAL A 52 -5.59 4.15 4.85
C VAL A 52 -4.38 3.54 4.15
N LEU A 53 -4.51 2.32 3.64
CA LEU A 53 -3.44 1.60 2.97
C LEU A 53 -3.01 2.29 1.67
N GLU A 54 -3.96 2.81 0.89
CA GLU A 54 -3.71 3.62 -0.33
C GLU A 54 -2.83 4.85 -0.06
N ARG A 55 -2.85 5.38 1.17
CA ARG A 55 -1.99 6.52 1.59
C ARG A 55 -0.58 6.08 2.02
N ALA A 56 -0.34 4.79 2.21
CA ALA A 56 0.95 4.27 2.62
C ALA A 56 1.93 4.28 1.44
N ARG A 57 3.19 4.62 1.73
CA ARG A 57 4.26 4.54 0.72
C ARG A 57 4.74 3.10 0.51
N LEU A 58 4.58 2.27 1.53
CA LEU A 58 5.14 0.93 1.61
C LEU A 58 4.37 0.12 2.65
N LEU A 59 4.02 -1.12 2.31
CA LEU A 59 3.49 -2.11 3.26
C LEU A 59 4.52 -3.23 3.48
N VAL A 60 4.90 -3.45 4.75
CA VAL A 60 5.72 -4.62 5.14
C VAL A 60 4.78 -5.67 5.73
N THR A 61 4.69 -6.84 5.11
CA THR A 61 3.65 -7.82 5.48
C THR A 61 4.05 -9.25 5.11
N PRO A 62 3.60 -10.29 5.84
CA PRO A 62 3.62 -11.65 5.33
C PRO A 62 2.65 -11.84 4.16
N ASP A 63 2.73 -13.00 3.51
CA ASP A 63 1.73 -13.47 2.54
C ASP A 63 0.34 -13.61 3.21
N SER A 64 -0.50 -12.58 3.04
CA SER A 64 -1.74 -12.37 3.78
C SER A 64 -2.70 -11.47 3.00
N GLY A 65 -3.97 -11.41 3.41
CA GLY A 65 -5.00 -10.55 2.80
C GLY A 65 -4.55 -9.10 2.57
N PRO A 66 -3.98 -8.42 3.59
CA PRO A 66 -3.43 -7.06 3.43
C PRO A 66 -2.39 -6.90 2.32
N MET A 67 -1.56 -7.91 2.05
CA MET A 67 -0.58 -7.88 0.96
C MET A 67 -1.26 -7.77 -0.41
N HIS A 68 -2.27 -8.61 -0.63
CA HIS A 68 -3.02 -8.59 -1.89
C HIS A 68 -3.84 -7.31 -2.06
N LEU A 69 -4.38 -6.78 -0.95
CA LEU A 69 -5.07 -5.51 -0.98
C LEU A 69 -4.13 -4.35 -1.34
N ALA A 70 -2.91 -4.31 -0.79
CA ALA A 70 -1.89 -3.34 -1.17
C ALA A 70 -1.54 -3.44 -2.66
N ALA A 71 -1.34 -4.65 -3.17
CA ALA A 71 -1.04 -4.88 -4.58
C ALA A 71 -2.16 -4.38 -5.51
N ALA A 72 -3.43 -4.57 -5.13
CA ALA A 72 -4.57 -4.07 -5.88
C ALA A 72 -4.74 -2.54 -5.83
N LEU A 73 -4.04 -1.87 -4.91
CA LEU A 73 -4.04 -0.42 -4.73
C LEU A 73 -2.74 0.23 -5.23
N ASP A 74 -1.89 -0.52 -5.95
CA ASP A 74 -0.56 -0.09 -6.40
C ASP A 74 0.34 0.44 -5.26
N VAL A 75 0.13 -0.07 -4.04
CA VAL A 75 0.97 0.24 -2.87
C VAL A 75 2.14 -0.74 -2.84
N ALA A 76 3.37 -0.20 -2.84
CA ALA A 76 4.57 -1.03 -2.82
C ALA A 76 4.61 -1.97 -1.60
N THR A 77 5.02 -3.22 -1.82
CA THR A 77 5.06 -4.22 -0.77
C THR A 77 6.48 -4.75 -0.50
N ILE A 78 6.77 -5.01 0.78
CA ILE A 78 7.86 -5.90 1.19
C ILE A 78 7.25 -7.18 1.76
N SER A 79 7.25 -8.24 0.96
CA SER A 79 6.70 -9.54 1.35
C SER A 79 7.71 -10.35 2.18
N LEU A 80 7.34 -10.67 3.42
CA LEU A 80 8.15 -11.47 4.34
C LEU A 80 7.82 -12.96 4.18
N VAL A 81 8.58 -13.65 3.33
CA VAL A 81 8.27 -15.02 2.91
C VAL A 81 9.04 -16.04 3.73
N ARG A 82 8.35 -17.03 4.33
CA ARG A 82 9.00 -18.17 5.01
C ARG A 82 8.68 -19.54 4.42
N GLN A 83 7.59 -19.64 3.65
CA GLN A 83 7.10 -20.87 3.06
C GLN A 83 7.22 -20.81 1.54
N LYS A 84 7.69 -21.89 0.91
CA LYS A 84 7.91 -21.91 -0.55
C LYS A 84 6.62 -21.65 -1.33
N LYS A 85 5.49 -22.16 -0.84
CA LYS A 85 4.17 -21.96 -1.48
C LYS A 85 3.78 -20.49 -1.62
N SER A 86 4.17 -19.64 -0.67
CA SER A 86 3.87 -18.20 -0.69
C SER A 86 4.53 -17.47 -1.84
N LEU A 87 5.65 -17.99 -2.37
CA LEU A 87 6.29 -17.41 -3.56
C LEU A 87 5.37 -17.42 -4.79
N ALA A 88 4.35 -18.27 -4.84
CA ALA A 88 3.38 -18.25 -5.94
C ALA A 88 2.42 -17.04 -5.88
N PHE A 89 2.24 -16.44 -4.69
CA PHE A 89 1.19 -15.45 -4.42
C PHE A 89 1.72 -14.03 -4.17
N VAL A 90 3.02 -13.88 -3.92
CA VAL A 90 3.62 -12.56 -3.71
C VAL A 90 3.55 -11.68 -4.97
N PRO A 91 3.23 -10.38 -4.82
CA PRO A 91 3.33 -9.39 -5.89
C PRO A 91 4.74 -9.34 -6.50
N ARG A 92 4.83 -8.96 -7.78
CA ARG A 92 6.08 -8.95 -8.56
C ARG A 92 6.24 -7.69 -9.41
N GLU A 93 5.58 -6.61 -9.05
CA GLU A 93 5.79 -5.34 -9.75
C GLU A 93 7.18 -4.80 -9.45
N ALA A 94 7.66 -3.87 -10.29
CA ALA A 94 9.03 -3.36 -10.20
C ALA A 94 9.34 -2.64 -8.87
N TYR A 95 8.31 -2.19 -8.16
CA TYR A 95 8.41 -1.54 -6.85
C TYR A 95 8.24 -2.50 -5.66
N ASP A 96 7.93 -3.77 -5.91
CA ASP A 96 7.77 -4.79 -4.86
C ASP A 96 9.11 -5.43 -4.49
N THR A 97 9.23 -5.83 -3.23
CA THR A 97 10.42 -6.52 -2.70
C THR A 97 10.01 -7.81 -2.02
N ILE A 98 10.66 -8.92 -2.38
CA ILE A 98 10.42 -10.22 -1.77
C ILE A 98 11.62 -10.59 -0.91
N LEU A 99 11.40 -10.82 0.39
CA LEU A 99 12.45 -11.22 1.32
C LEU A 99 12.20 -12.66 1.80
N TRP A 100 13.12 -13.56 1.46
CA TRP A 100 13.06 -14.95 1.89
C TRP A 100 13.74 -15.15 3.25
N ARG A 101 12.95 -15.53 4.26
CA ARG A 101 13.38 -15.77 5.65
C ARG A 101 14.34 -14.68 6.16
N PRO A 102 13.95 -13.39 6.06
CA PRO A 102 14.85 -12.32 6.38
C PRO A 102 15.11 -12.21 7.88
N GLU A 103 16.30 -11.71 8.18
CA GLU A 103 16.62 -11.12 9.48
C GLU A 103 16.09 -9.69 9.55
N ILE A 104 15.94 -9.16 10.77
CA ILE A 104 15.38 -7.82 10.99
C ILE A 104 16.22 -6.74 10.28
N SER A 105 17.55 -6.86 10.28
CA SER A 105 18.44 -5.92 9.60
C SER A 105 18.15 -5.82 8.10
N THR A 106 17.97 -6.97 7.44
CA THR A 106 17.63 -7.04 6.01
C THR A 106 16.28 -6.36 5.72
N VAL A 107 15.30 -6.50 6.62
CA VAL A 107 14.01 -5.80 6.47
C VAL A 107 14.21 -4.28 6.56
N ILE A 108 15.02 -3.79 7.50
CA ILE A 108 15.31 -2.36 7.64
C ILE A 108 16.05 -1.80 6.41
N GLU A 109 17.03 -2.53 5.90
CA GLU A 109 17.77 -2.15 4.68
C GLU A 109 16.84 -2.03 3.48
N ALA A 110 15.96 -3.02 3.29
CA ALA A 110 14.97 -3.00 2.21
C ALA A 110 13.98 -1.83 2.34
N ILE A 111 13.52 -1.52 3.56
CA ILE A 111 12.66 -0.36 3.81
C ILE A 111 13.38 0.93 3.40
N ARG A 112 14.64 1.12 3.82
CA ARG A 112 15.41 2.34 3.47
C ARG A 112 15.59 2.46 1.97
N ALA A 113 16.04 1.39 1.31
CA ALA A 113 16.23 1.37 -0.14
C ALA A 113 14.94 1.74 -0.90
N ASN A 114 13.79 1.21 -0.45
CA ASN A 114 12.50 1.53 -1.07
C ASN A 114 12.11 3.00 -0.84
N LEU A 115 12.23 3.50 0.38
CA LEU A 115 11.91 4.89 0.72
C LEU A 115 12.81 5.90 -0.02
N ASP A 116 14.10 5.60 -0.16
CA ASP A 116 15.07 6.44 -0.88
C ASP A 116 14.83 6.42 -2.39
N GLY A 117 14.52 5.25 -2.96
CA GLY A 117 14.14 5.12 -4.36
C GLY A 117 12.89 5.92 -4.69
N GLN A 118 11.86 5.86 -3.83
CA GLN A 118 10.62 6.64 -3.98
C GLN A 118 10.82 8.15 -3.78
N ASN A 119 11.82 8.57 -3.00
CA ASN A 119 12.17 10.00 -2.88
C ASN A 119 12.89 10.51 -4.15
N SER A 120 13.60 9.62 -4.86
CA SER A 120 14.32 9.96 -6.09
C SER A 120 13.40 10.02 -7.31
N THR A 121 12.27 9.31 -7.28
CA THR A 121 11.23 9.33 -8.33
C THR A 121 10.11 10.34 -8.05
N ALA A 122 10.20 11.14 -6.99
CA ALA A 122 9.25 12.22 -6.75
C ALA A 122 9.21 13.17 -7.96
N PRO A 123 8.03 13.57 -8.47
CA PRO A 123 7.97 14.44 -9.62
C PRO A 123 8.60 15.79 -9.26
N VAL A 124 9.63 16.18 -10.02
CA VAL A 124 9.93 17.59 -10.24
C VAL A 124 8.60 18.25 -10.60
N GLN A 125 8.16 19.21 -9.77
CA GLN A 125 6.99 20.02 -10.07
C GLN A 125 7.13 20.56 -11.49
N SER A 126 6.39 19.95 -12.42
CA SER A 126 6.28 20.46 -13.77
C SER A 126 5.42 21.70 -13.66
N ALA A 127 6.07 22.86 -13.62
CA ALA A 127 5.42 24.14 -13.79
C ALA A 127 4.60 24.10 -15.09
N SER A 128 3.30 24.37 -14.93
CA SER A 128 2.35 24.93 -15.89
C SER A 128 2.62 24.72 -17.38
N ALA A 129 1.81 23.86 -18.02
CA ALA A 129 1.42 24.03 -19.42
C ALA A 129 -0.08 23.70 -19.57
N THR A 130 -0.87 24.77 -19.51
CA THR A 130 -2.15 25.04 -20.19
C THR A 130 -3.20 23.93 -20.28
N ASN A 131 -4.27 24.13 -19.51
CA ASN A 131 -5.59 23.53 -19.68
C ASN A 131 -6.07 23.60 -21.14
N GLN A 132 -6.32 22.46 -21.78
CA GLN A 132 -7.31 22.35 -22.85
C GLN A 132 -8.38 21.35 -22.40
N LEU A 133 -9.56 21.88 -22.10
CA LEU A 133 -10.78 21.11 -21.89
C LEU A 133 -11.17 20.46 -23.21
N THR A 134 -11.09 19.13 -23.30
CA THR A 134 -11.73 18.39 -24.38
C THR A 134 -13.23 18.36 -24.10
N GLN A 135 -13.97 19.24 -24.77
CA GLN A 135 -15.43 19.21 -24.79
C GLN A 135 -15.90 17.90 -25.45
N TRP A 136 -16.73 17.13 -24.73
CA TRP A 136 -17.47 16.01 -25.32
C TRP A 136 -18.65 16.58 -26.08
N VAL A 137 -18.62 16.47 -27.41
CA VAL A 137 -19.76 16.82 -28.27
C VAL A 137 -20.70 15.63 -28.34
N THR A 138 -21.91 15.78 -27.81
CA THR A 138 -23.01 14.83 -28.00
C THR A 138 -23.49 14.88 -29.46
N PRO A 139 -23.66 13.76 -30.16
CA PRO A 139 -24.32 13.76 -31.46
C PRO A 139 -25.83 14.04 -31.29
N PRO A 140 -26.48 14.72 -32.25
CA PRO A 140 -27.91 15.01 -32.19
C PRO A 140 -28.75 13.73 -32.36
N PRO A 141 -29.99 13.70 -31.84
CA PRO A 141 -30.88 12.55 -31.99
C PRO A 141 -31.26 12.38 -33.46
N SER A 142 -31.03 11.18 -33.99
CA SER A 142 -31.52 10.74 -35.30
C SER A 142 -33.05 10.71 -35.28
N ALA A 143 -33.66 11.54 -36.12
CA ALA A 143 -35.10 11.59 -36.33
C ALA A 143 -35.59 10.33 -37.07
N ASP A 144 -36.63 9.71 -36.53
CA ASP A 144 -37.49 8.75 -37.25
C ASP A 144 -38.11 9.42 -38.49
N PRO A 145 -38.37 8.64 -39.55
CA PRO A 145 -39.56 8.85 -40.35
C PRO A 145 -40.41 7.59 -40.49
N LEU A 146 -41.60 7.67 -39.91
CA LEU A 146 -42.90 7.47 -40.56
C LEU A 146 -43.02 6.34 -41.61
N TYR A 147 -43.74 5.29 -41.19
CA TYR A 147 -44.90 4.68 -41.85
C TYR A 147 -45.05 4.94 -43.37
N SER A 148 -44.90 3.89 -44.19
CA SER A 148 -45.60 3.82 -45.48
C SER A 148 -45.93 2.37 -45.85
N SER A 149 -47.21 2.18 -46.14
CA SER A 149 -47.93 0.99 -46.55
C SER A 149 -47.40 0.42 -47.87
N TYR A 150 -47.37 -0.91 -48.01
CA TYR A 150 -47.92 -1.68 -49.14
C TYR A 150 -48.01 -3.16 -48.74
#